data_AF-A0A3E4Q3P5-F1
#
_entry.id   AF-A0A3E4Q3P5-F1
#
_cell.length_a   1.000
_cell.length_b   1.000
_cell.length_c   1.000
_cell.angle_alpha   90.00
_cell.angle_beta   90.00
_cell.angle_gamma   90.00
#
_symmetry.space_group_name_H-M   'P 1'
#
loop_
_entity.id
_entity.type
_entity.pdbx_description
1 polymer ?
#
loop_
_entity_poly.entity_id
_entity_poly.type
_entity_poly.pdbx_seq_one_letter_code
_entity_poly.pdbx_strand_id
1 'polypeptide(L)'
;YIYEKFGKYPMINELNVFGVRSELQKKFDKMFQSKVESYEKINNPKLAENLRHSSPKSIEYAKYLNFFNTKQFNRPLSCFFYSKSSRRKDVQTLPTGTCLPFSKKIFISVTGKIYPCERIGNEINFGSVNKKGVNINYSRITKIYNSLMDRYEPNCKICSRIKNCPVCIVSDIEGYKFCHDVLSQILRGISFVMIGIQRNTKKFF
;
A
#
# COMPACT_ATOMS: atom_id res chain seq x y z
N TYR A 1 -9.72 -8.70 -30.03
CA TYR A 1 -10.36 -10.01 -29.73
C TYR A 1 -11.42 -9.96 -28.63
N ILE A 2 -11.09 -9.90 -27.32
CA ILE A 2 -12.10 -10.06 -26.24
C ILE A 2 -13.22 -9.02 -26.33
N TYR A 3 -12.87 -7.75 -26.49
CA TYR A 3 -13.86 -6.68 -26.62
C TYR A 3 -14.74 -6.85 -27.87
N GLU A 4 -14.13 -7.13 -29.03
CA GLU A 4 -14.85 -7.33 -30.30
C GLU A 4 -15.83 -8.51 -30.24
N LYS A 5 -15.43 -9.61 -29.59
CA LYS A 5 -16.23 -10.84 -29.54
C LYS A 5 -17.29 -10.83 -28.43
N PHE A 6 -17.01 -10.20 -27.29
CA PHE A 6 -17.84 -10.30 -26.10
C PHE A 6 -18.39 -8.96 -25.60
N GLY A 7 -17.99 -7.83 -26.18
CA GLY A 7 -18.33 -6.49 -25.69
C GLY A 7 -17.76 -6.18 -24.30
N LYS A 8 -16.76 -6.94 -23.85
CA LYS A 8 -16.18 -6.84 -22.49
C LYS A 8 -14.74 -6.35 -22.54
N TYR A 9 -14.39 -5.44 -21.64
CA TYR A 9 -13.01 -5.03 -21.42
C TYR A 9 -12.34 -6.02 -20.45
N PRO A 10 -11.25 -6.69 -20.86
CA PRO A 10 -10.53 -7.57 -19.96
C PRO A 10 -9.86 -6.73 -18.86
N MET A 11 -9.97 -7.19 -17.61
CA MET A 11 -9.20 -6.62 -16.51
C MET A 11 -7.88 -7.38 -16.40
N ILE A 12 -6.77 -6.66 -16.49
CA ILE A 12 -5.42 -7.21 -16.31
C ILE A 12 -4.91 -6.75 -14.95
N ASN A 13 -4.40 -7.70 -14.16
CA ASN A 13 -3.74 -7.46 -12.88
C ASN A 13 -2.32 -7.98 -12.94
N GLU A 14 -1.45 -7.36 -12.14
CA GLU A 14 -0.06 -7.76 -11.99
C GLU A 14 0.02 -9.08 -11.22
N LEU A 15 1.05 -9.87 -11.52
CA LEU A 15 1.39 -11.03 -10.71
C LEU A 15 1.82 -10.59 -9.32
N ASN A 16 1.44 -11.38 -8.31
CA ASN A 16 1.90 -11.12 -6.95
C ASN A 16 3.42 -11.32 -6.87
N VAL A 17 4.12 -10.33 -6.32
CA VAL A 17 5.58 -10.37 -6.10
C VAL A 17 5.97 -11.10 -4.81
N PHE A 18 5.01 -11.36 -3.90
CA PHE A 18 5.28 -12.05 -2.64
C PHE A 18 5.34 -13.58 -2.81
N GLY A 19 6.28 -14.21 -2.10
CA GLY A 19 6.39 -15.67 -2.03
C GLY A 19 6.97 -16.31 -3.30
N VAL A 20 7.63 -15.53 -4.16
CA VAL A 20 8.38 -16.06 -5.31
C VAL A 20 9.60 -16.82 -4.77
N ARG A 21 9.73 -18.09 -5.16
CA ARG A 21 10.92 -18.88 -4.79
C ARG A 21 12.15 -18.27 -5.45
N SER A 22 13.23 -18.12 -4.68
CA SER A 22 14.49 -17.54 -5.14
C SER A 22 15.02 -18.20 -6.42
N GLU A 23 14.92 -19.52 -6.52
CA GLU A 23 15.30 -20.32 -7.70
C GLU A 23 14.48 -19.99 -8.96
N LEU A 24 13.26 -19.45 -8.82
CA LEU A 24 12.36 -19.11 -9.92
C LEU A 24 12.30 -17.61 -10.22
N GLN A 25 13.07 -16.78 -9.52
CA GLN A 25 13.02 -15.32 -9.66
C GLN A 25 13.24 -14.87 -11.10
N LYS A 26 14.26 -15.41 -11.79
CA LYS A 26 14.54 -15.09 -13.21
C LYS A 26 13.39 -15.40 -14.15
N LYS A 27 12.60 -16.46 -13.85
CA LYS A 27 11.42 -16.83 -14.64
C LYS A 27 10.27 -15.89 -14.34
N PHE A 28 10.08 -15.55 -13.07
CA PHE A 28 9.10 -14.55 -12.64
C PHE A 28 9.34 -13.21 -13.30
N ASP A 29 10.57 -12.70 -13.28
CA ASP A 29 10.92 -11.40 -13.86
C ASP A 29 10.64 -11.33 -15.38
N LYS A 30 10.78 -12.45 -16.10
CA LYS A 30 10.41 -12.55 -17.52
C LYS A 30 8.90 -12.54 -17.77
N MET A 31 8.11 -13.02 -16.82
CA MET A 31 6.65 -13.10 -16.92
C MET A 31 5.95 -11.86 -16.35
N PHE A 32 6.59 -11.18 -15.42
CA PHE A 32 6.06 -10.01 -14.75
C PHE A 32 5.88 -8.86 -15.76
N GLN A 33 4.71 -8.24 -15.73
CA GLN A 33 4.42 -7.03 -16.50
C GLN A 33 3.78 -6.01 -15.58
N SER A 34 4.36 -4.81 -15.54
CA SER A 34 3.83 -3.68 -14.79
C SER A 34 2.59 -3.13 -15.48
N LYS A 35 1.47 -3.08 -14.74
CA LYS A 35 0.22 -2.47 -15.18
C LYS A 35 0.39 -0.98 -15.44
N VAL A 36 1.25 -0.32 -14.65
CA VAL A 36 1.53 1.11 -14.82
C VAL A 36 2.20 1.36 -16.16
N GLU A 37 3.30 0.66 -16.43
CA GLU A 37 4.04 0.79 -17.69
C GLU A 37 3.20 0.35 -18.90
N SER A 38 2.44 -0.73 -18.77
CA SER A 38 1.55 -1.19 -19.83
C SER A 38 0.48 -0.15 -20.16
N TYR A 39 -0.05 0.56 -19.17
CA TYR A 39 -1.02 1.62 -19.39
C TYR A 39 -0.40 2.86 -20.06
N GLU A 40 0.81 3.24 -19.65
CA GLU A 40 1.53 4.39 -20.23
C GLU A 40 1.93 4.17 -21.70
N LYS A 41 2.12 2.92 -22.12
CA LYS A 41 2.41 2.53 -23.52
C LYS A 41 1.17 2.48 -24.42
N ILE A 42 -0.03 2.78 -23.93
CA ILE A 42 -1.24 2.78 -24.74
C ILE A 42 -1.26 3.99 -25.68
N ASN A 43 -1.03 3.74 -26.97
CA ASN A 43 -1.08 4.78 -28.00
C ASN A 43 -2.48 5.01 -28.60
N ASN A 44 -3.42 4.09 -28.39
CA ASN A 44 -4.77 4.19 -28.96
C ASN A 44 -5.69 5.00 -28.01
N PRO A 45 -6.17 6.19 -28.43
CA PRO A 45 -6.94 7.08 -27.57
C PRO A 45 -8.31 6.52 -27.17
N LYS A 46 -8.97 5.77 -28.07
CA LYS A 46 -10.26 5.13 -27.75
C LYS A 46 -10.07 4.07 -26.66
N LEU A 47 -9.01 3.26 -26.79
CA LEU A 47 -8.68 2.26 -25.78
C LEU A 47 -8.31 2.90 -24.43
N ALA A 48 -7.53 3.98 -24.45
CA ALA A 48 -7.17 4.73 -23.26
C ALA A 48 -8.40 5.29 -22.53
N GLU A 49 -9.36 5.87 -23.25
CA GLU A 49 -10.60 6.37 -22.65
C GLU A 49 -11.43 5.23 -22.04
N ASN A 50 -11.58 4.12 -22.77
CA ASN A 50 -12.32 2.96 -22.29
C ASN A 50 -11.71 2.34 -21.02
N LEU A 51 -10.38 2.40 -20.88
CA LEU A 51 -9.65 1.88 -19.71
C LEU A 51 -9.43 2.94 -18.63
N ARG A 52 -9.92 4.18 -18.80
CA ARG A 52 -9.64 5.32 -17.91
C ARG A 52 -9.96 5.03 -16.45
N HIS A 53 -11.10 4.40 -16.17
CA HIS A 53 -11.50 4.01 -14.81
C HIS A 53 -10.55 2.99 -14.15
N SER A 54 -9.90 2.17 -14.96
CA SER A 54 -8.90 1.19 -14.54
C SER A 54 -7.46 1.73 -14.58
N SER A 55 -7.29 3.02 -14.93
CA SER A 55 -5.98 3.64 -15.01
C SER A 55 -5.29 3.69 -13.64
N PRO A 56 -3.96 3.56 -13.58
CA PRO A 56 -3.21 3.70 -12.34
C PRO A 56 -3.53 5.00 -11.59
N LYS A 57 -3.64 6.11 -12.33
CA LYS A 57 -3.97 7.44 -11.77
C LYS A 57 -5.37 7.50 -11.20
N SER A 58 -6.37 6.97 -11.90
CA SER A 58 -7.75 6.91 -11.38
C SER A 58 -7.87 6.04 -10.15
N ILE A 59 -7.14 4.92 -10.10
CA ILE A 59 -7.08 4.06 -8.92
C ILE A 59 -6.40 4.78 -7.75
N GLU A 60 -5.28 5.48 -8.00
CA GLU A 60 -4.60 6.29 -6.96
C GLU A 60 -5.50 7.41 -6.45
N TYR A 61 -6.19 8.12 -7.34
CA TYR A 61 -7.13 9.18 -7.00
C TYR A 61 -8.33 8.65 -6.21
N ALA A 62 -8.89 7.51 -6.60
CA ALA A 62 -9.96 6.85 -5.85
C ALA A 62 -9.49 6.42 -4.45
N LYS A 63 -8.26 5.91 -4.31
CA LYS A 63 -7.65 5.60 -3.00
C LYS A 63 -7.50 6.87 -2.16
N TYR A 64 -7.03 7.95 -2.77
CA TYR A 64 -6.92 9.26 -2.12
C TYR A 64 -8.28 9.75 -1.65
N LEU A 65 -9.30 9.84 -2.51
CA LEU A 65 -10.64 10.27 -2.13
C LEU A 65 -11.27 9.40 -1.04
N ASN A 66 -11.14 8.08 -1.16
CA ASN A 66 -11.59 7.15 -0.13
C ASN A 66 -10.89 7.42 1.20
N PHE A 67 -9.61 7.75 1.22
CA PHE A 67 -8.91 8.11 2.45
C PHE A 67 -9.56 9.33 3.14
N PHE A 68 -9.87 10.40 2.40
CA PHE A 68 -10.51 11.60 2.97
C PHE A 68 -11.96 11.37 3.41
N ASN A 69 -12.73 10.62 2.63
CA ASN A 69 -14.13 10.31 2.96
C ASN A 69 -14.25 9.29 4.10
N THR A 70 -13.21 8.49 4.36
CA THR A 70 -13.25 7.42 5.38
C THR A 70 -12.87 7.85 6.80
N LYS A 71 -12.85 9.15 7.13
CA LYS A 71 -12.94 9.57 8.54
C LYS A 71 -14.15 8.95 9.27
N GLN A 72 -15.17 8.46 8.52
CA GLN A 72 -16.31 7.71 9.06
C GLN A 72 -16.15 6.18 9.09
N PHE A 73 -15.50 5.55 8.09
CA PHE A 73 -15.49 4.07 7.94
C PHE A 73 -14.17 3.38 8.32
N ASN A 74 -13.08 4.12 8.44
CA ASN A 74 -11.77 3.61 8.88
C ASN A 74 -11.43 4.07 10.30
N ARG A 75 -12.43 4.33 11.15
CA ARG A 75 -12.15 4.32 12.59
C ARG A 75 -11.83 2.87 12.94
N PRO A 76 -10.58 2.52 13.27
CA PRO A 76 -10.32 1.20 13.81
C PRO A 76 -11.26 0.96 14.99
N LEU A 77 -11.64 -0.30 15.23
CA LEU A 77 -12.53 -0.65 16.35
C LEU A 77 -12.03 -0.02 17.67
N SER A 78 -10.71 0.15 17.82
CA SER A 78 -10.08 0.89 18.91
C SER A 78 -10.58 2.33 19.08
N CYS A 79 -10.85 3.09 18.01
CA CYS A 79 -11.46 4.43 18.08
C CYS A 79 -12.90 4.42 18.60
N PHE A 80 -13.58 3.27 18.58
CA PHE A 80 -14.88 3.07 19.24
C PHE A 80 -14.71 2.65 20.71
N PHE A 81 -13.65 1.90 21.04
CA PHE A 81 -13.34 1.49 22.42
C PHE A 81 -12.66 2.59 23.26
N TYR A 82 -12.05 3.60 22.64
CA TYR A 82 -11.62 4.81 23.35
C TYR A 82 -12.86 5.63 23.73
N SER A 83 -13.32 5.40 24.96
CA SER A 83 -14.30 6.21 25.68
C SER A 83 -14.17 7.71 25.35
N LYS A 84 -15.30 8.35 25.06
CA LYS A 84 -15.48 9.82 24.92
C LYS A 84 -14.88 10.63 26.08
N SER A 85 -14.48 10.02 27.20
CA SER A 85 -13.83 10.70 28.33
C SER A 85 -12.36 11.05 28.08
N SER A 86 -11.71 10.49 27.05
CA SER A 86 -10.31 10.80 26.74
C SER A 86 -10.22 11.88 25.67
N ARG A 87 -10.48 13.14 26.04
CA ARG A 87 -10.04 14.33 25.27
C ARG A 87 -8.50 14.47 25.30
N ARG A 88 -7.76 13.41 24.99
CA ARG A 88 -6.32 13.50 24.75
C ARG A 88 -6.11 13.73 23.26
N LYS A 89 -5.35 14.79 22.96
CA LYS A 89 -5.03 15.33 21.63
C LYS A 89 -4.30 14.35 20.69
N ASP A 90 -3.97 13.15 21.14
CA ASP A 90 -3.09 12.23 20.43
C ASP A 90 -3.76 10.87 20.24
N VAL A 91 -4.81 10.81 19.42
CA VAL A 91 -5.13 9.53 18.78
C VAL A 91 -4.00 9.30 17.78
N GLN A 92 -3.03 8.45 18.13
CA GLN A 92 -1.96 8.01 17.22
C GLN A 92 -2.61 7.29 16.03
N THR A 93 -2.94 8.05 14.99
CA THR A 93 -3.38 7.48 13.72
C THR A 93 -2.19 6.79 13.09
N LEU A 94 -2.37 5.55 12.64
CA LEU A 94 -1.34 4.86 11.88
C LEU A 94 -0.98 5.74 10.66
N PRO A 95 0.31 6.03 10.43
CA PRO A 95 0.75 6.94 9.37
C PRO A 95 0.58 6.35 7.96
N THR A 96 -0.03 5.17 7.85
CA THR A 96 -0.11 4.35 6.63
C THR A 96 -1.51 3.78 6.45
N GLY A 97 -1.82 3.30 5.24
CA GLY A 97 -3.08 2.64 4.90
C GLY A 97 -3.16 1.19 5.37
N THR A 98 -2.27 0.81 6.29
CA THR A 98 -2.18 -0.52 6.87
C THR A 98 -3.41 -0.79 7.74
N CYS A 99 -4.11 -1.88 7.48
CA CYS A 99 -5.23 -2.30 8.31
C CYS A 99 -4.70 -2.83 9.65
N LEU A 100 -5.41 -2.56 10.74
CA LEU A 100 -5.14 -3.26 11.99
C LEU A 100 -5.46 -4.74 11.82
N PRO A 101 -4.70 -5.64 12.48
CA PRO A 101 -5.04 -7.06 12.51
C PRO A 101 -6.51 -7.27 12.87
N PHE A 102 -7.21 -8.09 12.10
CA PHE A 102 -8.64 -8.42 12.29
C PHE A 102 -9.63 -7.25 12.11
N SER A 103 -9.20 -6.05 11.70
CA SER A 103 -10.13 -4.90 11.61
C SER A 103 -10.94 -4.83 10.32
N LYS A 104 -10.61 -5.62 9.28
CA LYS A 104 -11.31 -5.61 7.99
C LYS A 104 -11.57 -7.00 7.43
N LYS A 105 -10.51 -7.67 7.00
CA LYS A 105 -10.56 -8.99 6.37
C LYS A 105 -9.51 -9.87 7.01
N ILE A 106 -9.73 -11.18 6.91
CA ILE A 106 -8.75 -12.23 7.23
C ILE A 106 -8.73 -13.22 6.06
N PHE A 107 -7.59 -13.85 5.84
CA PHE A 107 -7.47 -14.92 4.87
C PHE A 107 -7.22 -16.25 5.60
N ILE A 108 -7.96 -17.30 5.23
CA ILE A 108 -7.83 -18.63 5.82
C ILE A 108 -7.47 -19.61 4.71
N SER A 109 -6.38 -20.34 4.86
CA SER A 109 -5.98 -21.37 3.90
C SER A 109 -6.82 -22.64 4.03
N VAL A 110 -6.76 -23.49 3.01
CA VAL A 110 -7.34 -24.84 3.04
C VAL A 110 -6.79 -25.73 4.16
N THR A 111 -5.57 -25.43 4.64
CA THR A 111 -4.95 -26.10 5.79
C THR A 111 -5.36 -25.50 7.14
N GLY A 112 -6.27 -24.51 7.13
CA GLY A 112 -6.76 -23.83 8.32
C GLY A 112 -5.81 -22.79 8.89
N LYS A 113 -4.72 -22.38 8.21
CA LYS A 113 -3.85 -21.30 8.70
C LYS A 113 -4.51 -19.94 8.46
N ILE A 114 -4.33 -19.01 9.41
CA ILE A 114 -4.93 -17.67 9.36
C ILE A 114 -3.84 -16.65 8.99
N TYR A 115 -4.14 -15.78 8.04
CA TYR A 115 -3.25 -14.76 7.51
C TYR A 115 -3.92 -13.37 7.54
N PRO A 116 -3.13 -12.27 7.52
CA PRO A 116 -3.66 -10.90 7.59
C PRO A 116 -4.71 -10.57 6.54
N CYS A 117 -4.45 -10.88 5.27
CA CYS A 117 -5.39 -10.73 4.16
C CYS A 117 -4.87 -11.47 2.93
N GLU A 118 -5.65 -11.45 1.83
CA GLU A 118 -5.33 -12.10 0.56
C GLU A 118 -4.08 -11.56 -0.14
N ARG A 119 -3.61 -10.38 0.27
CA ARG A 119 -2.48 -9.67 -0.35
C ARG A 119 -1.14 -9.98 0.29
N ILE A 120 -1.15 -10.48 1.52
CA ILE A 120 0.08 -10.80 2.27
C ILE A 120 0.38 -12.27 2.09
N GLY A 121 1.64 -12.61 1.88
CA GLY A 121 2.05 -13.99 1.69
C GLY A 121 1.99 -14.79 3.00
N ASN A 122 2.46 -16.03 2.91
CA ASN A 122 2.36 -16.99 4.01
C ASN A 122 3.38 -16.75 5.15
N GLU A 123 4.22 -15.72 5.03
CA GLU A 123 5.24 -15.34 6.00
C GLU A 123 4.65 -14.83 7.33
N ILE A 124 3.51 -14.14 7.29
CA ILE A 124 2.82 -13.66 8.50
C ILE A 124 1.64 -14.57 8.84
N ASN A 125 1.89 -15.55 9.69
CA ASN A 125 0.84 -16.41 10.23
C ASN A 125 0.25 -15.81 11.53
N PHE A 126 -1.07 -15.59 11.55
CA PHE A 126 -1.83 -15.13 12.71
C PHE A 126 -2.26 -16.27 13.64
N GLY A 127 -2.37 -17.49 13.12
CA GLY A 127 -2.89 -18.61 13.88
C GLY A 127 -3.41 -19.75 13.01
N SER A 128 -4.27 -20.58 13.60
CA SER A 128 -4.94 -21.65 12.86
C SER A 128 -6.35 -21.93 13.37
N VAL A 129 -7.17 -22.45 12.46
CA VAL A 129 -8.49 -23.02 12.71
C VAL A 129 -8.36 -24.52 12.53
N ASN A 130 -8.83 -25.28 13.50
CA ASN A 130 -8.90 -26.73 13.45
C ASN A 130 -10.21 -27.23 14.09
N LYS A 131 -10.41 -28.55 14.13
CA LYS A 131 -11.61 -29.17 14.72
C LYS A 131 -11.84 -28.80 16.20
N LYS A 132 -10.78 -28.44 16.94
CA LYS A 132 -10.85 -28.04 18.35
C LYS A 132 -11.18 -26.56 18.52
N GLY A 133 -11.16 -25.77 17.45
CA GLY A 133 -11.51 -24.35 17.46
C GLY A 133 -10.46 -23.47 16.77
N VAL A 134 -10.48 -22.19 17.16
CA VAL A 134 -9.63 -21.14 16.59
C VAL A 134 -8.51 -20.81 17.59
N ASN A 135 -7.25 -20.88 17.14
CA ASN A 135 -6.08 -20.49 17.92
C ASN A 135 -5.42 -19.27 17.27
N ILE A 136 -5.35 -18.14 17.98
CA ILE A 136 -4.76 -16.89 17.50
C ILE A 136 -3.57 -16.52 18.38
N ASN A 137 -2.42 -16.23 17.76
CA ASN A 137 -1.23 -15.81 18.49
C ASN A 137 -1.14 -14.28 18.56
N TYR A 138 -1.93 -13.67 19.44
CA TYR A 138 -1.99 -12.21 19.59
C TYR A 138 -0.61 -11.59 19.87
N SER A 139 0.18 -12.17 20.77
CA SER A 139 1.50 -11.65 21.13
C SER A 139 2.46 -11.62 19.93
N ARG A 140 2.43 -12.65 19.08
CA ARG A 140 3.24 -12.67 17.85
C ARG A 140 2.76 -11.62 16.86
N ILE A 141 1.45 -11.48 16.68
CA ILE A 141 0.86 -10.49 15.77
C ILE A 141 1.28 -9.07 16.18
N THR A 142 1.11 -8.72 17.45
CA THR A 142 1.51 -7.41 17.98
C THR A 142 3.00 -7.15 17.78
N LYS A 143 3.87 -8.12 18.07
CA LYS A 143 5.33 -7.97 17.86
C LYS A 143 5.68 -7.70 16.40
N ILE A 144 5.09 -8.43 15.45
CA ILE A 144 5.33 -8.23 14.02
C ILE A 144 4.91 -6.83 13.59
N TYR A 145 3.69 -6.42 13.94
CA TYR A 145 3.15 -5.12 13.53
C TYR A 145 3.90 -3.96 14.17
N ASN A 146 4.27 -4.05 15.45
CA ASN A 146 5.07 -3.02 16.11
C ASN A 146 6.45 -2.89 15.45
N SER A 147 7.14 -4.02 15.22
CA SER A 147 8.46 -4.01 14.56
C SER A 147 8.41 -3.42 13.14
N LEU A 148 7.35 -3.69 12.38
CA LEU A 148 7.13 -3.06 11.08
C LEU A 148 6.92 -1.55 11.25
N MET A 149 6.06 -1.11 12.17
CA MET A 149 5.81 0.32 12.39
C MET A 149 7.08 1.05 12.82
N ASP A 150 7.84 0.50 13.77
CA ASP A 150 9.11 1.08 14.25
C ASP A 150 10.13 1.26 13.12
N ARG A 151 10.18 0.30 12.17
CA ARG A 151 11.06 0.38 11.00
C ARG A 151 10.70 1.55 10.07
N TYR A 152 9.42 1.80 9.84
CA TYR A 152 8.95 2.80 8.87
C TYR A 152 8.71 4.18 9.47
N GLU A 153 8.57 4.28 10.80
CA GLU A 153 8.28 5.53 11.51
C GLU A 153 9.22 6.69 11.11
N PRO A 154 10.56 6.53 11.03
CA PRO A 154 11.45 7.63 10.66
C PRO A 154 11.16 8.21 9.26
N ASN A 155 10.90 7.34 8.28
CA ASN A 155 10.58 7.74 6.91
C ASN A 155 9.20 8.38 6.81
N CYS A 156 8.22 7.84 7.57
CA CYS A 156 6.87 8.38 7.59
C CYS A 156 6.81 9.80 8.19
N LYS A 157 7.61 10.10 9.24
CA LYS A 157 7.63 11.40 9.91
C LYS A 157 7.95 12.58 8.97
N ILE A 158 8.84 12.37 8.01
CA ILE A 158 9.25 13.39 7.03
C ILE A 158 8.45 13.33 5.73
N CYS A 159 7.50 12.39 5.60
CA CYS A 159 6.72 12.19 4.39
C CYS A 159 5.58 13.21 4.29
N SER A 160 5.50 13.94 3.17
CA SER A 160 4.40 14.86 2.89
C SER A 160 3.02 14.17 2.79
N ARG A 161 3.01 12.86 2.52
CA ARG A 161 1.80 12.04 2.40
C ARG A 161 1.39 11.35 3.71
N ILE A 162 2.06 11.60 4.84
CA ILE A 162 1.79 10.91 6.12
C ILE A 162 0.31 10.94 6.53
N LYS A 163 -0.38 12.05 6.26
CA LYS A 163 -1.79 12.22 6.63
C LYS A 163 -2.74 11.39 5.77
N ASN A 164 -2.35 10.97 4.57
CA ASN A 164 -3.21 10.29 3.60
C ASN A 164 -2.50 9.14 2.86
N CYS A 165 -1.62 8.43 3.55
CA CYS A 165 -0.83 7.38 2.94
C CYS A 165 -1.71 6.15 2.67
N PRO A 166 -1.88 5.69 1.41
CA PRO A 166 -2.66 4.50 1.09
C PRO A 166 -1.83 3.20 1.18
N VAL A 167 -0.55 3.30 1.53
CA VAL A 167 0.41 2.19 1.49
C VAL A 167 0.17 1.25 2.67
N CYS A 168 0.21 -0.05 2.42
CA CYS A 168 0.22 -1.07 3.48
C CYS A 168 1.66 -1.51 3.71
N ILE A 169 2.21 -1.26 4.91
CA ILE A 169 3.62 -1.62 5.23
C ILE A 169 3.81 -3.12 5.43
N VAL A 170 2.71 -3.85 5.67
CA VAL A 170 2.72 -5.30 5.82
C VAL A 170 2.93 -5.98 4.46
N SER A 171 2.43 -5.36 3.38
CA SER A 171 2.79 -5.76 2.01
C SER A 171 4.15 -5.23 1.60
N ASP A 172 4.99 -4.77 2.51
CA ASP A 172 6.31 -4.22 2.21
C ASP A 172 7.43 -5.05 2.85
N ILE A 173 7.21 -6.36 3.01
CA ILE A 173 8.25 -7.22 3.59
C ILE A 173 9.50 -7.21 2.70
N GLU A 174 9.37 -7.04 1.38
CA GLU A 174 10.49 -6.78 0.44
C GLU A 174 10.07 -5.97 -0.82
N GLY A 175 8.96 -5.21 -0.79
CA GLY A 175 8.10 -5.06 -1.98
C GLY A 175 7.87 -3.67 -2.59
N TYR A 176 8.21 -2.54 -1.97
CA TYR A 176 7.92 -1.23 -2.57
C TYR A 176 9.03 -0.19 -2.37
N LYS A 177 9.87 -0.01 -3.40
CA LYS A 177 10.76 1.15 -3.61
C LYS A 177 10.05 2.51 -3.51
N PHE A 178 8.72 2.55 -3.53
CA PHE A 178 7.89 3.75 -3.50
C PHE A 178 8.12 4.64 -2.27
N CYS A 179 8.34 4.06 -1.08
CA CYS A 179 8.65 4.88 0.10
C CYS A 179 10.05 5.51 0.02
N HIS A 180 11.00 4.85 -0.66
CA HIS A 180 12.35 5.35 -0.88
C HIS A 180 12.43 6.39 -2.01
N ASP A 181 11.66 6.23 -3.10
CA ASP A 181 11.73 7.11 -4.26
C ASP A 181 11.06 8.48 -4.05
N VAL A 182 10.07 8.58 -3.17
CA VAL A 182 9.46 9.88 -2.82
C VAL A 182 10.46 10.79 -2.09
N LEU A 183 11.39 10.22 -1.31
CA LEU A 183 12.49 10.97 -0.70
C LEU A 183 13.49 11.46 -1.76
N SER A 184 13.80 10.66 -2.78
CA SER A 184 14.75 11.04 -3.83
C SER A 184 14.23 12.17 -4.72
N GLN A 185 12.92 12.23 -4.97
CA GLN A 185 12.30 13.32 -5.74
C GLN A 185 12.23 14.64 -4.95
N ILE A 186 11.92 14.58 -3.65
CA ILE A 186 11.86 15.77 -2.79
C ILE A 186 13.27 16.35 -2.56
N LEU A 187 14.28 15.51 -2.31
CA LEU A 187 15.67 15.95 -2.17
C LEU A 187 16.25 16.53 -3.47
N ARG A 188 15.91 15.98 -4.65
CA ARG A 188 16.30 16.55 -5.95
C ARG A 188 15.61 17.88 -6.22
N GLY A 189 14.34 18.03 -5.84
CA GLY A 189 13.60 19.30 -5.93
C GLY A 189 14.18 20.40 -5.03
N ILE A 190 14.56 20.05 -3.79
CA ILE A 190 15.18 21.01 -2.85
C ILE A 190 16.57 21.41 -3.32
N SER A 191 17.37 20.48 -3.87
CA SER A 191 18.70 20.81 -4.41
C SER A 191 18.61 21.74 -5.63
N PHE A 192 17.61 21.57 -6.50
CA PHE A 192 17.36 22.48 -7.63
C PHE A 192 16.89 23.87 -7.20
N VAL A 193 16.04 23.95 -6.17
CA VAL A 193 15.55 25.23 -5.61
C VAL A 193 16.68 25.96 -4.88
N MET A 194 17.53 25.26 -4.13
CA MET A 194 18.68 25.88 -3.43
C MET A 194 19.77 26.36 -4.40
N ILE A 195 20.05 25.63 -5.47
CA ILE A 195 20.97 26.08 -6.55
C ILE A 195 20.38 27.28 -7.31
N GLY A 196 19.06 27.31 -7.52
CA GLY A 196 18.35 28.43 -8.14
C GLY A 196 18.38 29.70 -7.28
N ILE A 197 18.22 29.57 -5.96
CA ILE A 197 18.25 30.72 -5.03
C ILE A 197 19.67 31.27 -4.86
N GLN A 198 20.71 30.42 -4.77
CA GLN A 198 22.10 30.88 -4.72
C GLN A 198 22.59 31.59 -6.00
N ARG A 199 21.99 31.28 -7.17
CA ARG A 199 22.30 31.96 -8.43
C ARG A 199 21.61 33.32 -8.57
N ASN A 200 20.46 33.52 -7.92
CA ASN A 200 19.73 34.79 -7.97
C ASN A 200 20.19 35.82 -6.94
N THR A 201 20.79 35.39 -5.81
CA THR A 201 21.34 36.33 -4.82
C THR A 201 22.69 36.93 -5.21
N LYS A 202 23.40 36.36 -6.19
CA LYS A 202 24.63 36.94 -6.78
C LYS A 202 24.39 37.93 -7.93
N LYS A 203 23.13 38.24 -8.26
CA LYS A 203 22.76 39.27 -9.27
C LYS A 203 22.22 40.57 -8.66
N PHE A 204 22.22 40.69 -7.33
CA PHE A 204 21.72 41.88 -6.61
C PHE A 204 22.72 42.45 -5.59
N PHE A 205 24.01 42.16 -5.77
CA PHE A 205 25.12 42.90 -5.17
C PHE A 205 26.19 43.16 -6.22
#